data_AF-A0AAW2SVL2-F1
#
_entry.id   AF-A0AAW2SVL2-F1
#
_cell.length_a   1.000
_cell.length_b   1.000
_cell.length_c   1.000
_cell.angle_alpha   90.00
_cell.angle_beta   90.00
_cell.angle_gamma   90.00
#
_symmetry.space_group_name_H-M   'P 1'
#
loop_
_entity.id
_entity.type
_entity.pdbx_description
1 polymer ?
#
loop_
_entity_poly.entity_id
_entity_poly.type
_entity_poly.pdbx_seq_one_letter_code
_entity_poly.pdbx_strand_id
1 'polypeptide(L)'
;MSQVYAVPNWHIRYAATKTLFSTKMIEGSSVHEHGVKMVSLMEKLKDLKVDLENETYIDVFLQSLPPSFDSFIVNYNMNGFEKAIHELINILIQYETTIEKSASSLLVEEASTLEALWKVVEGWDKQSHNLAMAGLALFATMVIGLS
;
A
#
# COMPACT_ATOMS: atom_id res chain seq x y z
N MET A 1 -50.15 -14.09 23.60
CA MET A 1 -49.26 -14.93 22.76
C MET A 1 -48.71 -14.06 21.65
N SER A 2 -47.55 -13.44 21.86
CA SER A 2 -46.86 -12.69 20.81
C SER A 2 -45.97 -13.65 20.03
N GLN A 3 -46.34 -13.95 18.79
CA GLN A 3 -45.39 -14.50 17.83
C GLN A 3 -44.34 -13.42 17.54
N VAL A 4 -43.27 -13.43 18.31
CA VAL A 4 -42.04 -12.73 17.96
C VAL A 4 -41.53 -13.47 16.73
N TYR A 5 -41.60 -12.83 15.56
CA TYR A 5 -40.98 -13.34 14.33
C TYR A 5 -39.48 -13.42 14.55
N ALA A 6 -39.03 -14.50 15.20
CA ALA A 6 -37.63 -14.84 15.29
C ALA A 6 -37.16 -15.07 13.85
N VAL A 7 -36.27 -14.21 13.37
CA VAL A 7 -35.62 -14.39 12.07
C VAL A 7 -35.13 -15.85 12.03
N PRO A 8 -35.59 -16.67 11.08
CA PRO A 8 -35.16 -18.06 11.01
C PRO A 8 -33.63 -18.12 10.98
N ASN A 9 -33.05 -18.95 11.85
CA ASN A 9 -31.60 -19.06 12.09
C ASN A 9 -30.78 -19.11 10.79
N TRP A 10 -31.32 -19.74 9.73
CA TRP A 10 -30.68 -19.82 8.42
C TRP A 10 -30.44 -18.47 7.74
N HIS A 11 -31.34 -17.47 7.87
CA HIS A 11 -31.14 -16.15 7.25
C HIS A 11 -29.98 -15.41 7.92
N ILE A 12 -29.86 -15.53 9.24
CA ILE A 12 -28.79 -14.89 10.01
C ILE A 12 -27.45 -15.53 9.65
N ARG A 13 -27.41 -16.87 9.58
CA ARG A 13 -26.23 -17.62 9.12
C ARG A 13 -25.83 -17.23 7.71
N TYR A 14 -26.77 -17.24 6.78
CA TYR A 14 -26.53 -16.85 5.39
C TYR A 14 -26.00 -15.41 5.29
N ALA A 15 -26.60 -14.47 6.03
CA ALA A 15 -26.15 -13.08 6.03
C ALA A 15 -24.72 -12.94 6.57
N ALA A 16 -24.41 -13.59 7.71
CA ALA A 16 -23.07 -13.55 8.29
C ALA A 16 -22.03 -14.18 7.36
N THR A 17 -22.33 -15.33 6.75
CA THR A 17 -21.47 -15.99 5.77
C THR A 17 -21.26 -15.07 4.57
N LYS A 18 -22.34 -14.53 3.99
CA LYS A 18 -22.24 -13.59 2.86
C LYS A 18 -21.34 -12.40 3.21
N THR A 19 -21.50 -11.81 4.39
CA THR A 19 -20.68 -10.70 4.86
C THR A 19 -19.19 -11.08 4.95
N LEU A 20 -18.86 -12.24 5.50
CA LEU A 20 -17.47 -12.72 5.56
C LEU A 20 -16.86 -12.82 4.15
N PHE A 21 -17.50 -13.56 3.25
CA PHE A 21 -16.96 -13.82 1.90
C PHE A 21 -16.96 -12.58 0.99
N SER A 22 -17.83 -11.59 1.25
CA SER A 22 -17.86 -10.34 0.48
C SER A 22 -17.00 -9.23 1.06
N THR A 23 -16.44 -9.40 2.26
CA THR A 23 -15.61 -8.36 2.89
C THR A 23 -14.29 -8.28 2.14
N LYS A 24 -13.99 -7.09 1.61
CA LYS A 24 -12.73 -6.76 0.95
C LYS A 24 -12.07 -5.60 1.69
N MET A 25 -10.75 -5.67 1.79
CA MET A 25 -9.93 -4.59 2.28
C MET A 25 -9.80 -3.50 1.21
N ILE A 26 -9.74 -2.25 1.64
CA ILE A 26 -9.58 -1.10 0.73
C ILE A 26 -8.07 -0.89 0.51
N GLU A 27 -7.67 -0.57 -0.72
CA GLU A 27 -6.28 -0.23 -1.05
C GLU A 27 -5.75 0.90 -0.14
N GLY A 28 -4.59 0.69 0.48
CA GLY A 28 -3.97 1.64 1.41
C GLY A 28 -4.66 1.81 2.78
N SER A 29 -5.70 1.02 3.09
CA SER A 29 -6.27 0.96 4.46
C SER A 29 -5.43 0.05 5.36
N SER A 30 -5.65 0.10 6.68
CA SER A 30 -4.85 -0.68 7.64
C SER A 30 -5.17 -2.18 7.61
N VAL A 31 -4.14 -3.02 7.45
CA VAL A 31 -4.25 -4.49 7.60
C VAL A 31 -4.76 -4.86 8.99
N HIS A 32 -4.29 -4.17 10.04
CA HIS A 32 -4.68 -4.47 11.42
C HIS A 32 -6.19 -4.31 11.63
N GLU A 33 -6.76 -3.18 11.18
CA GLU A 33 -8.20 -2.94 11.30
C GLU A 33 -9.03 -3.96 10.52
N HIS A 34 -8.59 -4.28 9.29
CA HIS A 34 -9.23 -5.30 8.46
C HIS A 34 -9.14 -6.70 9.10
N GLY A 35 -7.98 -7.05 9.67
CA GLY A 35 -7.74 -8.29 10.42
C GLY A 35 -8.69 -8.46 11.60
N VAL A 36 -8.83 -7.43 12.44
CA VAL A 36 -9.78 -7.42 13.57
C VAL A 36 -11.21 -7.63 13.10
N LYS A 37 -11.61 -6.94 12.02
CA LYS A 37 -12.95 -7.09 11.43
C LYS A 37 -13.21 -8.51 10.94
N MET A 38 -12.24 -9.11 10.24
CA MET A 38 -12.33 -10.47 9.72
C MET A 38 -12.46 -11.48 10.87
N VAL A 39 -11.62 -11.40 11.90
CA VAL A 39 -11.70 -12.27 13.09
C VAL A 39 -13.07 -12.15 13.78
N SER A 40 -13.59 -10.94 13.94
CA SER A 40 -14.92 -10.73 14.54
C SER A 40 -16.06 -11.39 13.74
N LEU A 41 -15.97 -11.38 12.40
CA LEU A 41 -16.93 -12.09 11.55
C LEU A 41 -16.82 -13.62 11.70
N MET A 42 -15.61 -14.14 11.90
CA MET A 42 -15.37 -15.57 12.14
C MET A 42 -15.95 -16.01 13.49
N GLU A 43 -15.72 -15.24 14.56
CA GLU A 43 -16.31 -15.48 15.88
C GLU A 43 -17.83 -15.48 15.82
N LYS A 44 -18.41 -14.51 15.11
CA LYS A 44 -19.86 -14.46 14.88
C LYS A 44 -20.41 -15.70 14.18
N LEU A 45 -19.68 -16.25 13.21
CA LEU A 45 -20.07 -17.50 12.55
C LEU A 45 -20.01 -18.70 13.51
N LYS A 46 -18.98 -18.77 14.35
CA LYS A 46 -18.84 -19.80 15.39
C LYS A 46 -20.00 -19.75 16.40
N ASP A 47 -20.40 -18.56 16.83
CA ASP A 47 -21.57 -18.36 17.70
C ASP A 47 -22.87 -18.87 17.04
N LEU A 48 -22.98 -18.71 15.73
CA LEU A 48 -24.10 -19.21 14.91
C LEU A 48 -23.98 -20.70 14.53
N LYS A 49 -23.01 -21.43 15.11
CA LYS A 49 -22.74 -22.85 14.82
C LYS A 49 -22.40 -23.09 13.34
N VAL A 50 -21.72 -22.13 12.73
CA VAL A 50 -21.06 -22.26 11.43
C VAL A 50 -19.56 -22.35 11.69
N ASP A 51 -19.06 -23.57 11.84
CA ASP A 51 -17.63 -23.81 11.94
C ASP A 51 -17.04 -23.94 10.54
N LEU A 52 -16.01 -23.13 10.25
CA LEU A 52 -15.17 -23.29 9.08
C LEU A 52 -13.78 -23.76 9.54
N GLU A 53 -13.11 -24.49 8.67
CA GLU A 53 -11.72 -24.91 8.88
C GLU A 53 -10.79 -23.69 8.84
N ASN A 54 -9.67 -23.74 9.57
CA ASN A 54 -8.70 -22.64 9.65
C ASN A 54 -8.16 -22.27 8.26
N GLU A 55 -7.96 -23.28 7.42
CA GLU A 55 -7.55 -23.18 6.02
C GLU A 55 -8.55 -22.32 5.23
N THR A 56 -9.85 -22.56 5.42
CA THR A 56 -10.90 -21.77 4.76
C THR A 56 -10.85 -20.31 5.21
N TYR A 57 -10.61 -20.06 6.50
CA TYR A 57 -10.48 -18.69 6.99
C TYR A 57 -9.27 -17.96 6.41
N ILE A 58 -8.15 -18.65 6.28
CA ILE A 58 -6.94 -18.13 5.64
C ILE A 58 -7.20 -17.82 4.18
N ASP A 59 -7.81 -18.74 3.43
CA ASP A 59 -8.12 -18.54 2.02
C ASP A 59 -9.02 -17.32 1.81
N VAL A 60 -10.06 -17.18 2.63
CA VAL A 60 -10.96 -16.01 2.56
C VAL A 60 -10.24 -14.73 2.96
N PHE A 61 -9.36 -14.78 3.96
CA PHE A 61 -8.56 -13.63 4.37
C PHE A 61 -7.61 -13.18 3.26
N LEU A 62 -6.84 -14.08 2.66
CA LEU A 62 -5.94 -13.77 1.55
C LEU A 62 -6.70 -13.22 0.34
N GLN A 63 -7.85 -13.81 -0.02
CA GLN A 63 -8.71 -13.32 -1.09
C GLN A 63 -9.32 -11.93 -0.81
N SER A 64 -9.38 -11.51 0.45
CA SER A 64 -9.93 -10.21 0.84
C SER A 64 -8.94 -9.06 0.70
N LEU A 65 -7.64 -9.38 0.59
CA LEU A 65 -6.57 -8.39 0.47
C LEU A 65 -6.60 -7.70 -0.90
N PRO A 66 -6.12 -6.44 -0.99
CA PRO A 66 -6.03 -5.72 -2.24
C PRO A 66 -4.80 -6.16 -3.07
N PRO A 67 -4.73 -5.83 -4.37
CA PRO A 67 -3.67 -6.28 -5.28
C PRO A 67 -2.24 -5.89 -4.87
N SER A 68 -2.05 -4.84 -4.06
CA SER A 68 -0.73 -4.49 -3.49
C SER A 68 -0.10 -5.61 -2.66
N PHE A 69 -0.90 -6.58 -2.19
CA PHE A 69 -0.43 -7.74 -1.44
C PHE A 69 -0.18 -8.98 -2.30
N ASP A 70 -0.32 -8.91 -3.63
CA ASP A 70 -0.15 -10.07 -4.52
C ASP A 70 1.23 -10.73 -4.37
N SER A 71 2.29 -9.92 -4.19
CA SER A 71 3.64 -10.43 -3.96
C SER A 71 3.75 -11.21 -2.65
N PHE A 72 3.04 -10.77 -1.60
CA PHE A 72 2.95 -11.51 -0.35
C PHE A 72 2.23 -12.85 -0.54
N ILE A 73 1.09 -12.84 -1.26
CA ILE A 73 0.26 -14.04 -1.48
C ILE A 73 1.04 -15.11 -2.25
N VAL A 74 1.75 -14.72 -3.33
CA VAL A 74 2.62 -15.64 -4.08
C VAL A 74 3.67 -16.25 -3.17
N ASN A 75 4.35 -15.43 -2.36
CA ASN A 75 5.36 -15.92 -1.42
C ASN A 75 4.77 -16.84 -0.33
N TYR A 76 3.57 -16.53 0.17
CA TYR A 76 2.88 -17.36 1.15
C TYR A 76 2.55 -18.74 0.58
N ASN A 77 1.96 -18.78 -0.62
CA ASN A 77 1.57 -20.02 -1.29
C ASN A 77 2.76 -20.92 -1.62
N MET A 78 3.91 -20.34 -1.96
CA MET A 78 5.13 -21.10 -2.28
C MET A 78 5.81 -21.69 -1.04
N ASN A 79 5.74 -21.02 0.10
CA ASN A 79 6.46 -21.41 1.31
C ASN A 79 5.65 -22.33 2.25
N GLY A 80 4.38 -22.60 1.94
CA GLY A 80 3.60 -23.65 2.60
C GLY A 80 3.47 -23.44 4.12
N PHE A 81 2.99 -22.27 4.52
CA PHE A 81 2.82 -21.95 5.93
C PHE A 81 1.50 -22.52 6.47
N GLU A 82 1.57 -23.60 7.25
CA GLU A 82 0.49 -23.98 8.15
C GLU A 82 0.54 -23.02 9.35
N LYS A 83 -0.32 -21.99 9.34
CA LYS A 83 -0.34 -20.92 10.35
C LYS A 83 -1.72 -20.75 10.94
N ALA A 84 -1.77 -20.25 12.17
CA ALA A 84 -3.01 -19.72 12.72
C ALA A 84 -3.32 -18.35 12.08
N ILE A 85 -4.61 -18.03 11.90
CA ILE A 85 -5.04 -16.75 11.30
C ILE A 85 -4.42 -15.51 11.99
N HIS A 86 -4.26 -15.53 13.31
CA HIS A 86 -3.64 -14.43 14.06
C HIS A 86 -2.16 -14.24 13.72
N GLU A 87 -1.43 -15.33 13.46
CA GLU A 87 -0.04 -15.27 13.03
C GLU A 87 0.07 -14.68 11.62
N LEU A 88 -0.81 -15.10 10.72
CA LEU A 88 -0.89 -14.54 9.36
C LEU A 88 -1.12 -13.02 9.39
N ILE A 89 -2.09 -12.57 10.21
CA ILE A 89 -2.38 -11.13 10.37
C ILE A 89 -1.15 -10.38 10.87
N ASN A 90 -0.44 -10.90 11.88
CA ASN A 90 0.76 -10.26 12.40
C ASN A 90 1.89 -10.15 11.37
N ILE A 91 2.08 -11.17 10.53
CA ILE A 91 3.08 -11.13 9.45
C ILE A 91 2.67 -10.09 8.40
N LEU A 92 1.39 -10.03 8.04
CA LEU A 92 0.89 -9.04 7.08
C LEU A 92 1.01 -7.59 7.59
N ILE A 93 0.82 -7.35 8.89
CA ILE A 93 1.07 -6.04 9.52
C ILE A 93 2.55 -5.65 9.39
N GLN A 94 3.47 -6.59 9.62
CA GLN A 94 4.90 -6.33 9.41
C GLN A 94 5.23 -6.05 7.94
N TYR A 95 4.58 -6.77 7.03
CA TYR A 95 4.73 -6.56 5.59
C TYR A 95 4.23 -5.18 5.16
N GLU A 96 3.05 -4.75 5.63
CA GLU A 96 2.48 -3.40 5.41
C GLU A 96 3.49 -2.30 5.80
N THR A 97 4.04 -2.36 7.01
CA THR A 97 5.04 -1.36 7.47
C THR A 97 6.33 -1.35 6.62
N THR A 98 6.67 -2.49 6.01
CA THR A 98 7.84 -2.61 5.14
C THR A 98 7.60 -1.95 3.78
N ILE A 99 6.38 -2.11 3.24
CA ILE A 99 5.96 -1.43 1.99
C ILE A 99 5.90 0.08 2.19
N GLU A 100 5.34 0.56 3.30
CA GLU A 100 5.27 2.00 3.59
C GLU A 100 6.66 2.63 3.70
N LYS A 101 7.59 1.91 4.34
CA LYS A 101 8.97 2.35 4.48
C LYS A 101 9.70 2.38 3.13
N SER A 102 9.51 1.38 2.28
CA SER A 102 10.16 1.35 0.96
C SER A 102 9.61 2.44 0.04
N ALA A 103 8.29 2.67 0.04
CA ALA A 103 7.66 3.77 -0.68
C ALA A 103 8.21 5.13 -0.20
N SER A 104 8.33 5.32 1.11
CA SER A 104 8.89 6.55 1.69
C SER A 104 10.37 6.77 1.31
N SER A 105 11.17 5.70 1.28
CA SER A 105 12.58 5.81 0.87
C SER A 105 12.75 6.15 -0.61
N LEU A 106 11.89 5.63 -1.49
CA LEU A 106 11.93 5.92 -2.93
C LEU A 106 11.59 7.39 -3.21
N LEU A 107 10.60 7.95 -2.51
CA LEU A 107 10.24 9.37 -2.66
C LEU A 107 11.37 10.32 -2.23
N VAL A 108 12.17 9.96 -1.22
CA VAL A 108 13.33 10.74 -0.79
C VAL A 108 14.46 10.69 -1.83
N GLU A 109 14.67 9.53 -2.45
CA GLU A 109 15.69 9.36 -3.51
C GLU A 109 15.30 10.14 -4.79
N GLU A 110 14.04 10.07 -5.21
CA GLU A 110 13.52 10.84 -6.34
C GLU A 110 13.55 12.35 -6.10
N ALA A 111 13.19 12.81 -4.89
CA ALA A 111 13.29 14.24 -4.54
C ALA A 111 14.74 14.73 -4.59
N SER A 112 15.70 13.94 -4.09
CA SER A 112 17.12 14.31 -4.10
C SER A 112 17.71 14.37 -5.50
N THR A 113 17.28 13.49 -6.40
CA THR A 113 17.73 13.48 -7.80
C THR A 113 17.13 14.63 -8.59
N LEU A 114 15.86 15.00 -8.35
CA LEU A 114 15.26 16.19 -8.93
C LEU A 114 15.93 17.48 -8.43
N GLU A 115 16.25 17.57 -7.13
CA GLU A 115 16.98 18.71 -6.57
C GLU A 115 18.38 18.85 -7.19
N ALA A 116 19.10 17.73 -7.36
CA ALA A 116 20.41 17.72 -8.02
C ALA A 116 20.32 18.16 -9.49
N LEU A 117 19.30 17.72 -10.24
CA LEU A 117 19.09 18.11 -11.64
C LEU A 117 18.76 19.61 -11.76
N TRP A 118 17.93 20.16 -10.87
CA TRP A 118 17.66 21.61 -10.83
C TRP A 118 18.93 22.43 -10.59
N LYS A 119 19.82 21.98 -9.70
CA LYS A 119 21.11 22.64 -9.45
C LYS A 119 22.04 22.61 -10.67
N VAL A 120 22.03 21.53 -11.46
CA VAL A 120 22.78 21.43 -12.71
C VAL A 120 22.23 22.41 -13.76
N VAL A 121 20.90 22.49 -13.89
CA VAL A 121 20.23 23.42 -14.82
C VAL A 121 20.50 24.89 -14.45
N GLU A 122 20.42 25.26 -13.17
CA GLU A 122 20.79 26.60 -12.68
C GLU A 122 22.25 26.96 -13.00
N GLY A 123 23.14 25.96 -13.01
CA GLY A 123 24.55 26.13 -13.37
C GLY A 123 24.76 26.47 -14.85
N TRP A 124 24.00 25.83 -15.75
CA TRP A 124 24.05 26.11 -17.19
C TRP A 124 23.52 27.50 -17.54
N ASP A 125 22.52 27.98 -16.81
CA ASP A 125 21.96 29.33 -16.98
C ASP A 125 22.97 30.42 -16.58
N LYS A 126 23.67 30.25 -15.45
CA LYS A 126 24.76 31.16 -15.05
C LYS A 126 25.95 31.10 -16.01
N GLN A 127 26.31 29.92 -16.49
CA GLN A 127 27.40 29.74 -17.46
C GLN A 127 27.08 30.42 -18.79
N SER A 128 25.84 30.30 -19.29
CA SER A 128 25.40 30.92 -20.54
C SER A 128 25.39 32.46 -20.43
N HIS A 129 24.90 32.99 -19.30
CA HIS A 129 24.95 34.42 -19.01
C HIS A 129 26.40 34.95 -18.94
N ASN A 130 27.30 34.23 -18.28
CA ASN A 130 28.71 34.63 -18.19
C ASN A 130 29.43 34.59 -19.55
N LEU A 131 29.13 33.59 -20.39
CA LEU A 131 29.67 33.50 -21.74
C LEU A 131 29.14 34.60 -22.65
N ALA A 132 27.86 34.97 -22.52
CA ALA A 132 27.27 36.12 -23.24
C ALA A 132 27.91 37.45 -22.82
N MET A 133 28.14 37.64 -21.52
CA MET A 133 28.79 38.84 -20.98
C MET A 133 30.28 38.93 -21.35
N ALA A 134 30.99 37.79 -21.40
CA ALA A 134 32.38 37.73 -21.85
C ALA A 134 32.51 38.03 -23.35
N GLY A 135 31.58 37.54 -24.17
CA GLY A 135 31.50 37.87 -25.60
C GLY A 135 31.26 39.36 -25.86
N LEU A 136 30.39 40.00 -25.06
CA LEU A 136 30.15 41.45 -25.12
C LEU A 136 31.36 42.27 -24.65
N ALA A 137 32.08 41.82 -23.62
CA ALA A 137 33.27 42.50 -23.11
C ALA A 137 34.43 42.49 -24.11
N LEU A 138 34.64 41.38 -24.83
CA LEU A 138 35.66 41.27 -25.88
C LEU A 138 35.33 42.18 -27.08
N PHE A 139 34.06 42.30 -27.45
CA PHE A 139 33.61 43.23 -28.48
C PHE A 139 33.84 44.70 -28.08
N ALA A 140 33.60 45.07 -26.83
CA ALA A 140 33.83 46.42 -26.34
C ALA A 140 35.34 46.80 -26.32
N THR A 141 36.23 45.86 -26.00
CA THR A 141 37.68 46.12 -26.02
C THR A 141 38.27 46.26 -27.43
N MET A 142 37.67 45.60 -28.44
CA MET A 142 38.17 45.66 -29.81
C MET A 142 37.78 46.96 -30.54
N VAL A 143 36.71 47.64 -30.09
CA VAL A 143 36.25 48.92 -30.67
C VAL A 143 37.01 50.14 -30.11
N ILE A 144 37.66 50.01 -28.95
CA ILE A 144 38.40 51.12 -28.31
C ILE A 144 39.91 51.11 -28.70
N GLY A 145 40.40 50.03 -29.33
CA GLY A 145 41.82 49.85 -29.68
C GLY A 145 42.26 50.30 -31.08
N LEU A 146 41.38 50.91 -31.88
CA LEU A 146 41.76 51.54 -33.16
C LEU A 146 41.53 53.06 -33.09
N SER A 147 42.45 53.78 -32.46
CA SER A 147 42.69 55.21 -32.67
C SER A 147 44.14 55.55 -32.40
#